data_AF-A0A136Q8H9-F1
#
_entry.id   AF-A0A136Q8H9-F1
#
_cell.length_a   1.000
_cell.length_b   1.000
_cell.length_c   1.000
_cell.angle_alpha   90.00
_cell.angle_beta   90.00
_cell.angle_gamma   90.00
#
_symmetry.space_group_name_H-M   'P 1'
#
loop_
_entity.id
_entity.type
_entity.pdbx_description
1 polymer ?
#
loop_
_entity_poly.entity_id
_entity_poly.type
_entity_poly.pdbx_seq_one_letter_code
_entity_poly.pdbx_strand_id
1 'polypeptide(L)'
;MSFQIEIIHGHDSGSYFWIMPVRCRSGVHVLGICDVEEKRDAEISIEEENVASFLAVFFRKYFDKDLIWNRIREDCEIEFEWYLEHNFYTYPTIQIMLQEIQNVANLLKTDCTNPLLDEYKAQFSIYDMTEPDSILREEAYVATEERKKQMIEENIDVVIDFYHRFCTELSKMIEEAPDYQCISIMGP
;
A
#
# COMPACT_ATOMS: atom_id res chain seq x y z
N MET A 1 6.05 -18.38 -15.86
CA MET A 1 5.69 -16.99 -15.50
C MET A 1 6.32 -16.75 -14.15
N SER A 2 6.93 -15.59 -13.90
CA SER A 2 7.35 -15.22 -12.55
C SER A 2 6.10 -14.91 -11.74
N PHE A 3 6.14 -15.19 -10.43
CA PHE A 3 5.08 -14.84 -9.50
C PHE A 3 4.83 -13.32 -9.51
N GLN A 4 3.57 -12.92 -9.36
CA GLN A 4 3.16 -11.51 -9.29
C GLN A 4 2.26 -11.31 -8.09
N ILE A 5 2.60 -10.33 -7.25
CA ILE A 5 1.73 -9.85 -6.19
C ILE A 5 0.47 -9.26 -6.81
N GLU A 6 -0.71 -9.67 -6.34
CA GLU A 6 -1.98 -9.30 -6.96
C GLU A 6 -2.39 -7.87 -6.59
N ILE A 7 -3.04 -7.19 -7.54
CA ILE A 7 -3.80 -5.97 -7.32
C ILE A 7 -5.17 -6.24 -7.92
N ILE A 8 -6.18 -6.43 -7.08
CA ILE A 8 -7.53 -6.78 -7.51
C ILE A 8 -8.28 -5.49 -7.85
N HIS A 9 -8.90 -5.43 -9.02
CA HIS A 9 -9.82 -4.34 -9.34
C HIS A 9 -11.21 -4.64 -8.77
N GLY A 10 -11.71 -3.72 -7.94
CA GLY A 10 -12.94 -3.87 -7.19
C GLY A 10 -12.72 -4.40 -5.77
N HIS A 11 -13.83 -4.73 -5.13
CA HIS A 11 -13.91 -5.07 -3.73
C HIS A 11 -13.69 -6.56 -3.47
N ASP A 12 -12.77 -6.86 -2.55
CA ASP A 12 -12.62 -8.19 -1.94
C ASP A 12 -12.89 -8.11 -0.44
N SER A 13 -13.89 -8.86 0.05
CA SER A 13 -14.32 -8.83 1.45
C SER A 13 -13.49 -9.74 2.38
N GLY A 14 -12.35 -10.25 1.93
CA GLY A 14 -11.39 -11.00 2.75
C GLY A 14 -10.46 -10.09 3.56
N SER A 15 -9.26 -10.58 3.86
CA SER A 15 -8.18 -9.80 4.51
C SER A 15 -7.49 -8.88 3.50
N TYR A 16 -8.19 -7.84 3.05
CA TYR A 16 -7.70 -6.90 2.03
C TYR A 16 -7.83 -5.45 2.49
N PHE A 17 -6.83 -4.65 2.13
CA PHE A 17 -6.98 -3.20 2.12
C PHE A 17 -7.75 -2.75 0.89
N TRP A 18 -8.69 -1.83 1.08
CA TRP A 18 -9.39 -1.16 -0.01
C TRP A 18 -8.84 0.23 -0.23
N ILE A 19 -8.48 0.54 -1.47
CA ILE A 19 -7.89 1.82 -1.84
C ILE A 19 -8.76 2.44 -2.94
N MET A 20 -9.27 3.65 -2.70
CA MET A 20 -10.14 4.33 -3.66
C MET A 20 -10.20 5.85 -3.47
N PRO A 21 -10.63 6.61 -4.48
CA PRO A 21 -10.98 8.02 -4.32
C PRO A 21 -12.16 8.23 -3.40
N VAL A 22 -12.06 9.26 -2.56
CA VAL A 22 -13.13 9.67 -1.65
C VAL A 22 -13.31 11.19 -1.63
N ARG A 23 -14.54 11.62 -1.34
CA ARG A 23 -14.93 13.01 -1.18
C ARG A 23 -15.65 13.16 0.15
N CYS A 24 -15.13 14.03 1.01
CA CYS A 24 -15.73 14.31 2.31
C CYS A 24 -16.73 15.46 2.19
N ARG A 25 -17.86 15.37 2.87
CA ARG A 25 -18.86 16.44 2.90
C ARG A 25 -18.33 17.67 3.65
N SER A 26 -18.56 18.85 3.09
CA SER A 26 -18.18 20.12 3.70
C SER A 26 -19.08 20.48 4.89
N GLY A 27 -18.52 21.17 5.89
CA GLY A 27 -19.29 21.75 7.01
C GLY A 27 -19.59 20.78 8.16
N VAL A 28 -19.00 19.59 8.13
CA VAL A 28 -19.13 18.58 9.18
C VAL A 28 -18.08 18.84 10.27
N HIS A 29 -18.49 18.75 11.54
CA HIS A 29 -17.61 18.96 12.70
C HIS A 29 -17.00 17.66 13.25
N VAL A 30 -17.64 16.51 12.98
CA VAL A 30 -17.15 15.16 13.26
C VAL A 30 -17.49 14.30 12.05
N LEU A 31 -16.48 13.77 11.36
CA LEU A 31 -16.67 13.00 10.13
C LEU A 31 -17.07 11.57 10.49
N GLY A 32 -18.32 11.21 10.20
CA GLY A 32 -18.79 9.83 10.26
C GLY A 32 -18.78 9.16 8.89
N ILE A 33 -19.01 7.85 8.88
CA ILE A 33 -19.07 7.01 7.67
C ILE A 33 -20.02 7.58 6.59
N CYS A 34 -21.17 8.11 6.98
CA CYS A 34 -22.20 8.64 6.06
C CYS A 34 -21.81 9.99 5.41
N ASP A 35 -20.68 10.58 5.82
CA ASP A 35 -20.18 11.86 5.34
C ASP A 35 -19.07 11.72 4.29
N VAL A 36 -18.74 10.49 3.93
CA VAL A 36 -17.76 10.14 2.90
C VAL A 36 -18.47 9.56 1.69
N GLU A 37 -18.20 10.13 0.53
CA GLU A 37 -18.62 9.58 -0.76
C GLU A 37 -17.44 8.86 -1.39
N GLU A 38 -17.63 7.57 -1.65
CA GLU A 38 -16.60 6.67 -2.15
C GLU A 38 -16.77 6.41 -3.64
N LYS A 39 -15.66 6.43 -4.38
CA LYS A 39 -15.64 6.04 -5.78
C LYS A 39 -15.41 4.53 -5.91
N ARG A 40 -16.40 3.74 -5.49
CA ARG A 40 -16.33 2.26 -5.45
C ARG A 40 -16.02 1.60 -6.80
N ASP A 41 -16.36 2.25 -7.92
CA ASP A 41 -16.05 1.76 -9.27
C ASP A 41 -14.56 1.87 -9.64
N ALA A 42 -13.78 2.67 -8.90
CA ALA A 42 -12.34 2.81 -9.05
C ALA A 42 -11.56 2.09 -7.92
N GLU A 43 -12.22 1.33 -7.07
CA GLU A 43 -11.61 0.63 -5.95
C GLU A 43 -10.60 -0.42 -6.43
N ILE A 44 -9.50 -0.56 -5.69
CA ILE A 44 -8.62 -1.72 -5.76
C ILE A 44 -8.50 -2.37 -4.38
N SER A 45 -8.30 -3.68 -4.38
CA SER A 45 -8.03 -4.47 -3.19
C SER A 45 -6.61 -5.05 -3.23
N ILE A 46 -5.89 -4.95 -2.12
CA ILE A 46 -4.54 -5.52 -1.95
C ILE A 46 -4.51 -6.32 -0.64
N GLU A 47 -4.00 -7.54 -0.71
CA GLU A 47 -3.99 -8.47 0.42
C GLU A 47 -3.17 -7.89 1.60
N GLU A 48 -3.66 -8.14 2.83
CA GLU A 48 -3.15 -7.55 4.06
C GLU A 48 -1.63 -7.76 4.27
N GLU A 49 -1.12 -8.97 4.09
CA GLU A 49 0.29 -9.30 4.23
C GLU A 49 1.12 -8.59 3.15
N ASN A 50 0.60 -8.46 1.93
CA ASN A 50 1.27 -7.69 0.88
C ASN A 50 1.34 -6.20 1.21
N VAL A 51 0.30 -5.62 1.82
CA VAL A 51 0.36 -4.25 2.33
C VAL A 51 1.37 -4.15 3.48
N ALA A 52 1.37 -5.10 4.42
CA ALA A 52 2.28 -5.13 5.56
C ALA A 52 3.74 -5.16 5.12
N SER A 53 4.07 -6.02 4.17
CA SER A 53 5.43 -6.17 3.67
C SER A 53 5.89 -5.00 2.79
N PHE A 54 5.02 -4.48 1.93
CA PHE A 54 5.48 -3.64 0.82
C PHE A 54 4.98 -2.19 0.86
N LEU A 55 3.84 -1.89 1.51
CA LEU A 55 3.21 -0.56 1.43
C LEU A 55 3.08 0.16 2.77
N ALA A 56 3.01 -0.56 3.88
CA ALA A 56 2.77 -0.02 5.22
C ALA A 56 3.77 1.09 5.61
N VAL A 57 5.04 0.93 5.24
CA VAL A 57 6.08 1.95 5.50
C VAL A 57 5.75 3.28 4.84
N PHE A 58 5.26 3.27 3.60
CA PHE A 58 4.87 4.46 2.87
C PHE A 58 3.59 5.06 3.44
N PHE A 59 2.59 4.23 3.73
CA PHE A 59 1.30 4.69 4.27
C PHE A 59 1.51 5.42 5.59
N ARG A 60 2.29 4.85 6.51
CA ARG A 60 2.62 5.49 7.79
C ARG A 60 3.45 6.77 7.61
N LYS A 61 4.45 6.75 6.74
CA LYS A 61 5.34 7.90 6.50
C LYS A 61 4.60 9.13 5.96
N TYR A 62 3.62 8.90 5.08
CA TYR A 62 2.89 9.95 4.38
C TYR A 62 1.54 10.30 5.01
N PHE A 63 1.18 9.65 6.12
CA PHE A 63 -0.07 9.94 6.81
C PHE A 63 -0.02 11.32 7.48
N ASP A 64 -0.95 12.21 7.11
CA ASP A 64 -1.07 13.54 7.69
C ASP A 64 -2.18 13.55 8.74
N LYS A 65 -1.78 13.49 10.02
CA LYS A 65 -2.70 13.58 11.16
C LYS A 65 -3.39 14.95 11.30
N ASP A 66 -2.79 16.00 10.73
CA ASP A 66 -3.30 17.37 10.82
C ASP A 66 -4.26 17.70 9.65
N LEU A 67 -4.35 16.81 8.66
CA LEU A 67 -5.38 16.86 7.62
C LEU A 67 -6.75 16.90 8.29
N ILE A 68 -7.58 17.89 7.89
CA ILE A 68 -8.86 18.15 8.54
C ILE A 68 -9.72 16.89 8.66
N TRP A 69 -9.78 16.05 7.63
CA TRP A 69 -10.55 14.82 7.62
C TRP A 69 -10.01 13.75 8.56
N ASN A 70 -8.69 13.63 8.71
CA ASN A 70 -8.07 12.72 9.69
C ASN A 70 -8.21 13.22 11.13
N ARG A 71 -8.25 14.55 11.33
CA ARG A 71 -8.37 15.15 12.67
C ARG A 71 -9.78 15.05 13.26
N ILE A 72 -10.81 15.13 12.42
CA ILE A 72 -12.21 15.20 12.88
C ILE A 72 -12.95 13.86 12.82
N ARG A 73 -12.26 12.76 12.53
CA ARG A 73 -12.86 11.42 12.51
C ARG A 73 -13.37 11.05 13.91
N GLU A 74 -14.50 10.34 13.97
CA GLU A 74 -15.08 9.91 15.23
C GLU A 74 -14.27 8.80 15.92
N ASP A 75 -13.54 8.00 15.14
CA ASP A 75 -12.83 6.77 15.50
C ASP A 75 -11.35 7.01 15.91
N CYS A 76 -11.00 8.23 16.33
CA CYS A 76 -9.63 8.75 16.29
C CYS A 76 -8.61 8.08 17.25
N GLU A 77 -7.59 7.46 16.65
CA GLU A 77 -6.18 7.48 17.09
C GLU A 77 -5.34 8.49 16.25
N ILE A 78 -4.17 8.89 16.76
CA ILE A 78 -3.34 10.03 16.27
C ILE A 78 -2.49 9.67 15.03
N GLU A 79 -2.55 8.44 14.55
CA GLU A 79 -1.65 7.88 13.53
C GLU A 79 -2.42 7.19 12.39
N PHE A 80 -1.69 6.61 11.42
CA PHE A 80 -2.28 5.73 10.42
C PHE A 80 -2.81 4.49 11.13
N GLU A 81 -4.10 4.18 10.93
CA GLU A 81 -4.71 3.04 11.59
C GLU A 81 -5.02 1.87 10.68
N TRP A 82 -4.56 0.71 11.12
CA TRP A 82 -4.53 -0.50 10.31
C TRP A 82 -5.91 -1.06 10.00
N TYR A 83 -6.82 -1.04 10.98
CA TYR A 83 -8.19 -1.59 10.89
C TYR A 83 -9.24 -0.48 10.78
N LEU A 84 -8.84 0.67 10.24
CA LEU A 84 -9.70 1.84 10.13
C LEU A 84 -10.45 1.83 8.82
N GLU A 85 -11.68 2.35 8.84
CA GLU A 85 -12.45 2.52 7.63
C GLU A 85 -11.82 3.56 6.70
N HIS A 86 -11.24 4.65 7.21
CA HIS A 86 -10.62 5.65 6.33
C HIS A 86 -9.35 6.31 6.86
N ASN A 87 -8.22 5.96 6.24
CA ASN A 87 -7.01 6.78 6.28
C ASN A 87 -7.00 7.71 5.06
N PHE A 88 -7.19 9.01 5.26
CA PHE A 88 -7.28 9.97 4.16
C PHE A 88 -5.91 10.52 3.75
N TYR A 89 -5.67 10.55 2.45
CA TYR A 89 -4.49 11.15 1.82
C TYR A 89 -4.91 12.09 0.70
N THR A 90 -4.36 13.30 0.69
CA THR A 90 -4.61 14.22 -0.43
C THR A 90 -3.93 13.71 -1.71
N TYR A 91 -4.46 14.07 -2.88
CA TYR A 91 -3.81 13.73 -4.15
C TYR A 91 -2.35 14.19 -4.24
N PRO A 92 -1.99 15.44 -3.84
CA PRO A 92 -0.59 15.84 -3.77
C PRO A 92 0.26 14.93 -2.88
N THR A 93 -0.24 14.51 -1.72
CA THR A 93 0.47 13.59 -0.81
C THR A 93 0.69 12.24 -1.48
N ILE A 94 -0.34 11.67 -2.12
CA ILE A 94 -0.22 10.40 -2.86
C ILE A 94 0.81 10.53 -3.98
N GLN A 95 0.80 11.61 -4.77
CA GLN A 95 1.76 11.80 -5.85
C GLN A 95 3.21 11.82 -5.35
N ILE A 96 3.49 12.44 -4.21
CA ILE A 96 4.82 12.43 -3.59
C ILE A 96 5.17 11.00 -3.13
N MET A 97 4.24 10.30 -2.48
CA MET A 97 4.41 8.91 -2.07
C MET A 97 4.72 7.99 -3.26
N LEU A 98 3.98 8.09 -4.36
CA LEU A 98 4.22 7.32 -5.58
C LEU A 98 5.59 7.62 -6.19
N GLN A 99 6.02 8.87 -6.18
CA GLN A 99 7.36 9.23 -6.66
C GLN A 99 8.46 8.59 -5.80
N GLU A 100 8.27 8.51 -4.49
CA GLU A 100 9.20 7.81 -3.59
C GLU A 100 9.20 6.30 -3.85
N ILE A 101 8.04 5.67 -3.99
CA ILE A 101 7.93 4.25 -4.33
C ILE A 101 8.66 3.94 -5.64
N GLN A 102 8.51 4.78 -6.67
CA GLN A 102 9.25 4.64 -7.93
C GLN A 102 10.76 4.78 -7.74
N ASN A 103 11.21 5.70 -6.89
CA ASN A 103 12.64 5.87 -6.59
C ASN A 103 13.19 4.64 -5.85
N VAL A 104 12.44 4.08 -4.91
CA VAL A 104 12.78 2.84 -4.20
C VAL A 104 12.84 1.67 -5.18
N ALA A 105 11.86 1.51 -6.07
CA ALA A 105 11.86 0.48 -7.11
C ALA A 105 13.10 0.57 -8.03
N ASN A 106 13.46 1.79 -8.45
CA ASN A 106 14.66 2.03 -9.24
C ASN A 106 15.93 1.67 -8.46
N LEU A 107 16.01 2.05 -7.19
CA LEU A 107 17.17 1.74 -6.34
C LEU A 107 17.30 0.24 -6.08
N LEU A 108 16.20 -0.46 -5.80
CA LEU A 108 16.17 -1.94 -5.69
C LEU A 108 16.73 -2.60 -6.95
N LYS A 109 16.40 -2.06 -8.13
CA LYS A 109 16.88 -2.58 -9.41
C LYS A 109 18.38 -2.32 -9.65
N THR A 110 18.89 -1.17 -9.24
CA THR A 110 20.27 -0.75 -9.58
C THR A 110 21.30 -1.05 -8.48
N ASP A 111 20.87 -1.08 -7.22
CA ASP A 111 21.70 -1.28 -6.03
C ASP A 111 20.84 -1.80 -4.85
N CYS A 112 20.42 -3.08 -4.93
CA CYS A 112 19.56 -3.73 -3.93
C CYS A 112 20.19 -3.82 -2.51
N THR A 113 21.50 -3.59 -2.41
CA THR A 113 22.26 -3.59 -1.15
C THR A 113 22.44 -2.20 -0.55
N ASN A 114 21.86 -1.16 -1.15
CA ASN A 114 22.00 0.20 -0.67
C ASN A 114 21.40 0.36 0.74
N PRO A 115 22.12 0.92 1.73
CA PRO A 115 21.59 1.08 3.10
C PRO A 115 20.34 1.97 3.20
N LEU A 116 20.09 2.82 2.20
CA LEU A 116 18.83 3.59 2.14
C LEU A 116 17.61 2.69 1.95
N LEU A 117 17.79 1.45 1.50
CA LEU A 117 16.72 0.47 1.34
C LEU A 117 16.38 -0.27 2.64
N ASP A 118 17.19 -0.12 3.71
CA ASP A 118 17.05 -0.91 4.94
C ASP A 118 15.67 -0.72 5.58
N GLU A 119 15.13 0.51 5.58
CA GLU A 119 13.80 0.79 6.16
C GLU A 119 12.67 0.13 5.37
N TYR A 120 12.79 0.02 4.05
CA TYR A 120 11.77 -0.59 3.18
C TYR A 120 11.87 -2.11 3.20
N LYS A 121 13.10 -2.65 3.13
CA LYS A 121 13.37 -4.10 3.14
C LYS A 121 13.11 -4.73 4.51
N ALA A 122 13.00 -3.95 5.59
CA ALA A 122 12.82 -4.45 6.95
C ALA A 122 11.57 -5.35 7.12
N GLN A 123 10.52 -5.12 6.31
CA GLN A 123 9.28 -5.88 6.35
C GLN A 123 9.13 -6.87 5.19
N PHE A 124 10.11 -6.95 4.29
CA PHE A 124 10.03 -7.88 3.16
C PHE A 124 10.08 -9.32 3.66
N SER A 125 9.17 -10.13 3.14
CA SER A 125 9.07 -11.54 3.47
C SER A 125 9.06 -12.33 2.17
N ILE A 126 9.92 -13.36 2.13
CA ILE A 126 9.99 -14.28 0.99
C ILE A 126 8.66 -15.04 0.78
N TYR A 127 7.85 -15.20 1.84
CA TYR A 127 6.53 -15.82 1.72
C TYR A 127 5.55 -14.95 0.91
N ASP A 128 5.75 -13.63 0.89
CA ASP A 128 4.88 -12.68 0.16
C ASP A 128 5.41 -12.39 -1.25
N MET A 129 6.56 -12.99 -1.58
CA MET A 129 7.22 -12.90 -2.89
C MET A 129 7.14 -14.24 -3.65
N THR A 130 6.36 -15.20 -3.17
CA THR A 130 6.31 -16.56 -3.71
C THR A 130 4.90 -17.15 -3.72
N GLU A 131 4.63 -18.04 -4.67
CA GLU A 131 3.37 -18.79 -4.68
C GLU A 131 3.27 -19.72 -3.45
N PRO A 132 2.07 -19.87 -2.85
CA PRO A 132 1.83 -20.71 -1.67
C PRO A 132 2.37 -22.15 -1.77
N ASP A 133 2.30 -22.76 -2.96
CA ASP A 133 2.72 -24.15 -3.18
C ASP A 133 4.06 -24.26 -3.95
N SER A 134 4.86 -23.19 -3.95
CA SER A 134 6.15 -23.20 -4.66
C SER A 134 7.25 -23.90 -3.87
N ILE A 135 8.16 -24.57 -4.59
CA ILE A 135 9.41 -25.13 -4.04
C ILE A 135 10.20 -24.06 -3.28
N LEU A 136 10.15 -22.82 -3.76
CA LEU A 136 10.85 -21.69 -3.13
C LEU A 136 10.26 -21.37 -1.75
N ARG A 137 8.94 -21.49 -1.57
CA ARG A 137 8.28 -21.35 -0.27
C ARG A 137 8.64 -22.50 0.68
N GLU A 138 8.72 -23.72 0.17
CA GLU A 138 9.19 -24.88 0.94
C GLU A 138 10.65 -24.70 1.41
N GLU A 139 11.53 -24.20 0.53
CA GLU A 139 12.91 -23.84 0.88
C GLU A 139 12.94 -22.77 1.98
N ALA A 140 12.13 -21.71 1.82
CA ALA A 140 12.05 -20.63 2.80
C ALA A 140 11.62 -21.11 4.19
N TYR A 141 10.75 -22.11 4.27
CA TYR A 141 10.27 -22.68 5.52
C TYR A 141 11.39 -23.31 6.38
N VAL A 142 12.39 -23.91 5.75
CA VAL A 142 13.53 -24.56 6.44
C VAL A 142 14.83 -23.75 6.39
N ALA A 143 14.83 -22.62 5.67
CA ALA A 143 15.98 -21.75 5.50
C ALA A 143 16.34 -20.98 6.78
N THR A 144 17.63 -20.64 6.94
CA THR A 144 18.08 -19.69 7.96
C THR A 144 17.67 -18.27 7.58
N GLU A 145 17.68 -17.35 8.54
CA GLU A 145 17.35 -15.93 8.29
C GLU A 145 18.32 -15.29 7.28
N GLU A 146 19.60 -15.66 7.29
CA GLU A 146 20.57 -15.21 6.28
C GLU A 146 20.22 -15.71 4.89
N ARG A 147 19.75 -16.97 4.76
CA ARG A 147 19.32 -17.51 3.47
C ARG A 147 18.03 -16.84 3.01
N LYS A 148 17.05 -16.60 3.89
CA LYS A 148 15.83 -15.85 3.55
C LYS A 148 16.14 -14.45 3.01
N LYS A 149 17.09 -13.73 3.62
CA LYS A 149 17.55 -12.44 3.10
C LYS A 149 18.12 -12.53 1.69
N GLN A 150 18.92 -13.54 1.40
CA GLN A 150 19.42 -13.80 0.04
C GLN A 150 18.28 -14.11 -0.93
N MET A 151 17.32 -14.94 -0.52
CA MET A 151 16.16 -15.29 -1.35
C MET A 151 15.30 -14.06 -1.68
N ILE A 152 15.12 -13.14 -0.74
CA ILE A 152 14.44 -11.85 -1.00
C ILE A 152 15.17 -11.07 -2.10
N GLU A 153 16.50 -10.96 -2.02
CA GLU A 153 17.29 -10.26 -3.04
C GLU A 153 17.25 -10.97 -4.41
N GLU A 154 17.24 -12.31 -4.41
CA GLU A 154 17.09 -13.14 -5.62
C GLU A 154 15.72 -12.98 -6.31
N ASN A 155 14.69 -12.57 -5.57
CA ASN A 155 13.30 -12.43 -6.07
C ASN A 155 12.81 -10.97 -6.05
N ILE A 156 13.72 -10.00 -5.97
CA ILE A 156 13.36 -8.59 -5.80
C ILE A 156 12.57 -8.00 -6.98
N ASP A 157 12.66 -8.64 -8.15
CA ASP A 157 11.89 -8.29 -9.33
C ASP A 157 10.37 -8.35 -9.10
N VAL A 158 9.91 -9.25 -8.22
CA VAL A 158 8.50 -9.34 -7.82
C VAL A 158 8.02 -8.03 -7.17
N VAL A 159 8.82 -7.48 -6.25
CA VAL A 159 8.50 -6.22 -5.54
C VAL A 159 8.60 -5.03 -6.49
N ILE A 160 9.61 -5.02 -7.36
CA ILE A 160 9.80 -3.95 -8.36
C ILE A 160 8.60 -3.91 -9.32
N ASP A 161 8.17 -5.07 -9.83
CA ASP A 161 6.98 -5.18 -10.68
C ASP A 161 5.71 -4.71 -9.96
N PHE A 162 5.51 -5.15 -8.72
CA PHE A 162 4.38 -4.73 -7.89
C PHE A 162 4.36 -3.21 -7.68
N TYR A 163 5.49 -2.60 -7.31
CA TYR A 163 5.59 -1.14 -7.14
C TYR A 163 5.25 -0.38 -8.41
N HIS A 164 5.73 -0.83 -9.58
CA HIS A 164 5.40 -0.19 -10.84
C HIS A 164 3.90 -0.27 -11.16
N ARG A 165 3.28 -1.44 -10.97
CA ARG A 165 1.83 -1.63 -11.18
C ARG A 165 1.03 -0.80 -10.18
N PHE A 166 1.36 -0.84 -8.90
CA PHE A 166 0.70 -0.05 -7.87
C PHE A 166 0.74 1.45 -8.17
N CYS A 167 1.92 1.98 -8.53
CA CYS A 167 2.05 3.39 -8.90
C CYS A 167 1.23 3.74 -10.14
N THR A 168 1.17 2.85 -11.12
CA THR A 168 0.38 3.03 -12.33
C THR A 168 -1.12 3.09 -12.00
N GLU A 169 -1.62 2.16 -11.18
CA GLU A 169 -3.04 2.12 -10.81
C GLU A 169 -3.45 3.33 -9.98
N LEU A 170 -2.68 3.73 -8.97
CA LEU A 170 -3.01 4.93 -8.18
C LEU A 170 -2.89 6.23 -9.00
N SER A 171 -1.97 6.31 -9.96
CA SER A 171 -1.88 7.48 -10.84
C SER A 171 -3.13 7.60 -11.72
N LYS A 172 -3.57 6.51 -12.35
CA LYS A 172 -4.83 6.47 -13.13
C LYS A 172 -6.03 6.83 -12.26
N MET A 173 -6.10 6.28 -11.06
CA MET A 173 -7.17 6.53 -10.10
C MET A 173 -7.30 8.03 -9.76
N ILE A 174 -6.20 8.76 -9.65
CA ILE A 174 -6.19 10.22 -9.47
C ILE A 174 -6.64 10.95 -10.73
N GLU A 175 -6.14 10.53 -11.90
CA GLU A 175 -6.46 11.17 -13.20
C GLU A 175 -7.94 11.01 -13.58
N GLU A 176 -8.54 9.86 -13.27
CA GLU A 176 -9.92 9.50 -13.62
C GLU A 176 -10.96 10.01 -12.61
N ALA A 177 -10.52 10.49 -11.45
CA ALA A 177 -11.39 10.98 -10.37
C ALA A 177 -11.11 12.45 -9.97
N PRO A 178 -11.00 13.41 -10.90
CA PRO A 178 -10.61 14.79 -10.58
C PRO A 178 -11.62 15.54 -9.68
N ASP A 179 -12.86 15.06 -9.60
CA ASP A 179 -13.92 15.63 -8.76
C ASP A 179 -13.89 15.13 -7.30
N TYR A 180 -12.99 14.21 -6.98
CA TYR A 180 -12.72 13.70 -5.63
C TYR A 180 -11.53 14.44 -5.00
N GLN A 181 -11.40 14.34 -3.68
CA GLN A 181 -10.47 15.19 -2.92
C GLN A 181 -9.27 14.42 -2.38
N CYS A 182 -9.47 13.14 -2.07
CA CYS A 182 -8.51 12.31 -1.37
C CYS A 182 -8.54 10.89 -1.94
N ILE A 183 -7.48 10.14 -1.66
CA ILE A 183 -7.52 8.68 -1.65
C ILE A 183 -7.76 8.25 -0.20
N SER A 184 -8.64 7.27 -0.02
CA SER A 184 -8.77 6.55 1.25
C SER A 184 -8.05 5.23 1.15
N ILE A 185 -7.34 4.86 2.23
CA ILE A 185 -6.75 3.56 2.45
C ILE A 185 -7.48 2.94 3.65
N MET A 186 -8.33 1.96 3.36
CA MET A 186 -9.19 1.28 4.33
C MET A 186 -8.55 -0.04 4.73
N GLY A 187 -8.59 -0.35 6.02
CA GLY A 187 -8.12 -1.61 6.56
C GLY A 187 -8.99 -2.82 6.22
N PRO A 188 -8.48 -4.04 6.45
CA PRO A 188 -9.23 -5.29 6.33
C PRO A 188 -10.27 -5.51 7.44
#